data_AF-A0A9P9RW96-F1
#
_entry.id   AF-A0A9P9RW96-F1
#
_cell.length_a   1.000
_cell.length_b   1.000
_cell.length_c   1.000
_cell.angle_alpha   90.00
_cell.angle_beta   90.00
_cell.angle_gamma   90.00
#
_symmetry.space_group_name_H-M   'P 1'
#
loop_
_entity.id
_entity.type
_entity.pdbx_description
1 polymer ?
#
loop_
_entity_poly.entity_id
_entity_poly.type
_entity_poly.pdbx_seq_one_letter_code
_entity_poly.pdbx_strand_id
1 'polypeptide(L)'
;LERLSGSSLRTVPGIYNIMEAPARRPKYLIFEEKATQMLLATRVIKEDATRNLRCYREQPDQRFMAATAYPCYGLENAKLERGVSCKGCQVRLELVHDDLDDRDRTFSTRGFLSHFSRCVQAQHLWAESEGGTRPVNEPELTRRCGYFKQLGSDGLP
;
A
#
# COMPACT_ATOMS: atom_id res chain seq x y z
N LEU A 1 -26.39 14.59 23.81
CA LEU A 1 -25.32 13.67 23.33
C LEU A 1 -24.93 13.88 21.85
N GLU A 2 -25.65 14.71 21.09
CA GLU A 2 -25.48 14.82 19.62
C GLU A 2 -24.31 15.69 19.13
N ARG A 3 -23.57 16.37 20.02
CA ARG A 3 -22.45 17.27 19.65
C ARG A 3 -21.05 16.68 19.85
N LEU A 4 -20.93 15.39 20.18
CA LEU A 4 -19.63 14.75 20.43
C LEU A 4 -19.06 14.02 19.20
N SER A 5 -19.85 13.83 18.14
CA SER A 5 -19.42 13.16 16.91
C SER A 5 -18.46 14.04 16.13
N GLY A 6 -17.16 13.80 16.29
CA GLY A 6 -16.18 14.28 15.32
C GLY A 6 -16.37 13.59 13.97
N SER A 7 -15.69 14.10 12.96
CA SER A 7 -15.54 13.42 11.68
C SER A 7 -15.07 11.99 11.95
N SER A 8 -15.92 11.01 11.63
CA SER A 8 -15.60 9.59 11.65
C SER A 8 -15.41 9.12 10.22
N LEU A 9 -14.47 8.20 10.03
CA LEU A 9 -14.17 7.64 8.72
C LEU A 9 -14.72 6.22 8.65
N ARG A 10 -15.69 6.00 7.76
CA ARG A 10 -16.26 4.68 7.53
C ARG A 10 -15.35 3.89 6.60
N THR A 11 -14.88 2.73 7.05
CA THR A 11 -14.10 1.83 6.20
C THR A 11 -15.01 1.06 5.24
N VAL A 12 -14.51 0.77 4.04
CA VAL A 12 -15.26 0.04 3.01
C VAL A 12 -14.83 -1.43 2.99
N PRO A 13 -15.75 -2.42 2.79
CA PRO A 13 -15.36 -3.81 2.64
C PRO A 13 -14.47 -4.03 1.41
N GLY A 14 -13.57 -4.99 1.45
CA GLY A 14 -12.66 -5.26 0.33
C GLY A 14 -11.40 -6.03 0.74
N ILE A 15 -10.47 -6.14 -0.20
CA ILE A 15 -9.16 -6.75 0.00
C ILE A 15 -8.12 -5.64 -0.11
N TYR A 16 -7.38 -5.41 0.97
CA TYR A 16 -6.52 -4.24 1.13
C TYR A 16 -5.08 -4.59 1.51
N ASN A 17 -4.74 -5.88 1.48
CA ASN A 17 -3.40 -6.36 1.75
C ASN A 17 -3.04 -7.49 0.79
N ILE A 18 -1.74 -7.68 0.59
CA ILE A 18 -1.16 -8.70 -0.28
C ILE A 18 -1.50 -10.13 0.17
N MET A 19 -1.82 -10.33 1.45
CA MET A 19 -2.26 -11.62 1.99
C MET A 19 -3.69 -12.00 1.58
N GLU A 20 -4.38 -11.09 0.90
CA GLU A 20 -5.75 -11.24 0.43
C GLU A 20 -6.73 -11.56 1.56
N ALA A 21 -6.47 -11.02 2.76
CA ALA A 21 -7.38 -11.17 3.89
C ALA A 21 -8.58 -10.23 3.69
N PRO A 22 -9.82 -10.74 3.54
CA PRO A 22 -10.96 -9.91 3.22
C PRO A 22 -11.43 -9.13 4.46
N ALA A 23 -11.47 -7.82 4.34
CA ALA A 23 -12.14 -6.96 5.30
C ALA A 23 -13.64 -6.91 4.98
N ARG A 24 -14.46 -7.63 5.75
CA ARG A 24 -15.89 -7.82 5.43
C ARG A 24 -16.82 -6.81 6.10
N ARG A 25 -16.51 -6.43 7.35
CA ARG A 25 -17.38 -5.58 8.17
C ARG A 25 -16.83 -4.15 8.19
N PRO A 26 -17.59 -3.14 7.71
CA PRO A 26 -17.25 -1.74 7.87
C PRO A 26 -17.00 -1.38 9.33
N LYS A 27 -15.97 -0.57 9.58
CA LYS A 27 -15.62 0.00 10.89
C LYS A 27 -15.71 1.52 10.79
N TYR A 28 -15.88 2.18 11.92
CA TYR A 28 -15.75 3.64 12.03
C TYR A 28 -14.43 3.95 12.71
N LEU A 29 -13.52 4.58 11.98
CA LEU A 29 -12.27 5.09 12.52
C LEU A 29 -12.53 6.49 13.07
N ILE A 30 -11.90 6.78 14.20
CA ILE A 30 -11.90 8.08 14.85
C ILE A 30 -10.44 8.45 15.17
N PHE A 31 -10.14 9.75 15.21
CA PHE A 31 -8.80 10.21 15.58
C PHE A 31 -8.45 9.75 17.00
N GLU A 32 -7.27 9.15 17.16
CA GLU A 32 -6.78 8.62 18.44
C GLU A 32 -6.75 9.70 19.52
N GLU A 33 -6.29 10.90 19.19
CA GLU A 33 -6.23 12.03 20.12
C GLU A 33 -7.64 12.37 20.63
N LYS A 34 -8.63 12.45 19.73
CA LYS A 34 -10.02 12.75 20.08
C LYS A 34 -10.63 11.62 20.91
N ALA A 35 -10.38 10.36 20.55
CA ALA A 35 -10.82 9.21 21.33
C ALA A 35 -10.26 9.27 22.75
N THR A 36 -8.96 9.52 22.90
CA THR A 36 -8.28 9.63 24.19
C THR A 36 -8.86 10.75 25.04
N GLN A 37 -9.03 11.95 24.47
CA GLN A 37 -9.63 13.09 25.17
C GLN A 37 -11.05 12.78 25.66
N MET A 38 -11.90 12.16 24.82
CA MET A 38 -13.26 11.78 25.19
C MET A 38 -13.30 10.76 26.33
N LEU A 39 -12.39 9.79 26.31
CA LEU A 39 -12.33 8.73 27.31
C LEU A 39 -11.81 9.23 28.66
N LEU A 40 -10.85 10.16 28.65
CA LEU A 40 -10.40 10.86 29.86
C LEU A 40 -11.51 11.76 30.43
N ALA A 41 -12.21 12.51 29.57
CA ALA A 41 -13.28 13.42 29.99
C ALA A 41 -14.49 12.69 30.58
N THR A 42 -14.81 11.49 30.11
CA THR A 42 -15.94 10.69 30.62
C THR A 42 -15.65 10.00 31.95
N ARG A 43 -14.39 9.96 32.43
CA ARG A 43 -13.94 9.25 33.65
C ARG A 43 -14.34 7.75 33.69
N VAL A 44 -14.71 7.19 32.54
CA VAL A 44 -15.14 5.77 32.40
C VAL A 44 -13.94 4.83 32.35
N ILE A 45 -12.74 5.34 32.06
CA ILE A 45 -11.54 4.56 31.77
C ILE A 45 -10.51 4.69 32.90
N LYS A 46 -10.09 3.55 33.47
CA LYS A 46 -8.93 3.43 34.36
C LYS A 46 -7.62 3.47 33.54
N GLU A 47 -6.50 3.86 34.16
CA GLU A 47 -5.18 3.99 33.51
C GLU A 47 -4.78 2.77 32.66
N ASP A 48 -5.14 1.55 33.10
CA ASP A 48 -4.91 0.30 32.36
C ASP A 48 -5.60 0.26 30.99
N ALA A 49 -6.81 0.82 30.88
CA ALA A 49 -7.56 0.85 29.64
C ALA A 49 -7.04 1.94 28.68
N THR A 50 -6.51 3.06 29.18
CA THR A 50 -5.74 4.01 28.35
C THR A 50 -4.46 3.37 27.82
N ARG A 51 -3.75 2.57 28.64
CA ARG A 51 -2.58 1.80 28.21
C ARG A 51 -2.95 0.80 27.11
N ASN A 52 -4.04 0.06 27.27
CA ASN A 52 -4.51 -0.91 26.27
C ASN A 52 -4.93 -0.27 24.94
N LEU A 53 -5.50 0.94 24.97
CA LEU A 53 -5.82 1.69 23.76
C LEU A 53 -4.57 2.12 22.99
N ARG A 54 -3.53 2.59 23.69
CA ARG A 54 -2.22 2.87 23.09
C ARG A 54 -1.52 1.62 22.56
N CYS A 55 -1.77 0.46 23.17
CA CYS A 55 -1.25 -0.82 22.71
C CYS A 55 -2.01 -1.39 21.49
N TYR A 56 -3.19 -0.87 21.16
CA TYR A 56 -3.91 -1.30 19.97
C TYR A 56 -3.14 -0.81 18.76
N ARG A 57 -2.36 -1.71 18.18
CA ARG A 57 -1.61 -1.45 16.97
C ARG A 57 -2.58 -0.99 15.90
N GLU A 58 -2.27 0.17 15.33
CA GLU A 58 -2.81 0.58 14.05
C GLU A 58 -2.81 -0.62 13.11
N GLN A 59 -3.96 -0.90 12.52
CA GLN A 59 -4.10 -1.93 11.51
C GLN A 59 -3.75 -1.26 10.17
N PRO A 60 -2.57 -1.53 9.57
CA PRO A 60 -2.08 -0.75 8.43
C PRO A 60 -3.02 -0.83 7.22
N ASP A 61 -3.76 -1.93 7.09
CA ASP A 61 -4.76 -2.15 6.06
C ASP A 61 -5.91 -1.14 6.11
N GLN A 62 -6.27 -0.64 7.30
CA GLN A 62 -7.35 0.34 7.48
C GLN A 62 -7.08 1.65 6.77
N ARG A 63 -5.80 2.04 6.57
CA ARG A 63 -5.42 3.22 5.78
C ARG A 63 -5.89 3.10 4.32
N PHE A 64 -5.81 1.89 3.76
CA PHE A 64 -6.26 1.61 2.39
C PHE A 64 -7.79 1.42 2.31
N MET A 65 -8.45 1.04 3.41
CA MET A 65 -9.92 0.99 3.47
C MET A 65 -10.59 2.37 3.54
N ALA A 66 -9.80 3.37 3.86
CA ALA A 66 -10.16 4.75 4.12
C ALA A 66 -9.87 5.68 2.93
N ALA A 67 -8.99 5.26 2.02
CA ALA A 67 -8.50 6.07 0.91
C ALA A 67 -8.72 5.35 -0.42
N THR A 68 -9.29 6.07 -1.40
CA THR A 68 -9.13 5.73 -2.81
C THR A 68 -7.66 5.93 -3.18
N ALA A 69 -7.07 5.07 -4.03
CA ALA A 69 -5.69 5.20 -4.48
C ALA A 69 -5.39 6.64 -4.92
N TYR A 70 -4.66 7.39 -4.09
CA TYR A 70 -4.27 8.75 -4.42
C TYR A 70 -3.23 8.67 -5.53
N PRO A 71 -3.40 9.39 -6.64
CA PRO A 71 -2.35 9.54 -7.61
C PRO A 71 -1.18 10.31 -6.97
N CYS A 72 0.05 10.03 -7.40
CA CYS A 72 1.20 10.81 -6.96
C CYS A 72 1.02 12.25 -7.48
N TYR A 73 0.82 13.19 -6.57
CA TYR A 73 0.70 14.60 -6.92
C TYR A 73 2.09 15.24 -6.95
N GLY A 74 2.59 15.54 -8.15
CA GLY A 74 3.85 16.25 -8.31
C GLY A 74 3.65 17.75 -8.09
N LEU A 75 4.16 18.28 -6.97
CA LEU A 75 4.05 19.70 -6.61
C LEU A 75 4.67 20.63 -7.67
N GLU A 76 5.73 20.18 -8.36
CA GLU A 76 6.43 21.00 -9.37
C GLU A 76 5.57 21.33 -10.60
N ASN A 77 4.67 20.43 -11.01
CA ASN A 77 3.90 20.58 -12.25
C ASN A 77 2.39 20.68 -12.02
N ALA A 78 1.95 20.67 -10.74
CA ALA A 78 0.55 20.58 -10.33
C ALA A 78 -0.24 19.48 -11.07
N LYS A 79 0.46 18.41 -11.49
CA LYS A 79 -0.09 17.36 -12.34
C LYS A 79 -0.25 16.08 -11.55
N LEU A 80 -1.42 15.49 -11.74
CA LEU A 80 -1.79 14.19 -11.23
C LEU A 80 -1.05 13.13 -12.05
N GLU A 81 -0.08 12.44 -11.46
CA GLU A 81 0.62 11.32 -12.11
C GLU A 81 0.21 10.01 -11.45
N ARG A 82 0.00 8.97 -12.28
CA ARG A 82 -0.10 7.62 -11.74
C ARG A 82 1.28 7.19 -11.28
N GLY A 83 1.36 6.71 -10.04
CA GLY A 83 2.57 6.13 -9.52
C GLY A 83 3.03 4.94 -10.36
N VAL A 84 4.33 4.85 -10.61
CA VAL A 84 4.97 3.76 -11.35
C VAL A 84 5.82 2.94 -10.38
N SER A 85 5.72 1.62 -10.44
CA SER A 85 6.58 0.69 -9.69
C SER A 85 7.64 0.07 -10.61
N CYS A 86 8.71 -0.48 -10.04
CA CYS A 86 9.81 -1.07 -10.80
C CYS A 86 9.77 -2.61 -10.78
N LYS A 87 9.45 -3.23 -11.93
CA LYS A 87 9.50 -4.70 -12.09
C LYS A 87 10.88 -5.29 -11.77
N GLY A 88 11.97 -4.55 -12.08
CA GLY A 88 13.33 -4.97 -11.74
C GLY A 88 13.61 -5.04 -10.23
N CYS A 89 12.98 -4.18 -9.43
CA CYS A 89 13.08 -4.29 -7.97
C CYS A 89 12.38 -5.54 -7.45
N GLN A 90 11.26 -5.94 -8.06
CA GLN A 90 10.60 -7.21 -7.77
C GLN A 90 11.50 -8.41 -8.12
N VAL A 91 12.14 -8.41 -9.29
CA VAL A 91 13.11 -9.45 -9.68
C VAL A 91 14.22 -9.57 -8.63
N ARG A 92 14.80 -8.45 -8.20
CA ARG A 92 15.86 -8.46 -7.18
C ARG A 92 15.37 -9.03 -5.85
N LEU A 93 14.16 -8.68 -5.42
CA LEU A 93 13.55 -9.24 -4.21
C LEU A 93 13.39 -10.77 -4.32
N GLU A 94 12.85 -11.26 -5.44
CA GLU A 94 12.63 -12.70 -5.65
C GLU A 94 13.94 -13.49 -5.76
N LEU A 95 14.98 -12.92 -6.37
CA LEU A 95 16.27 -13.60 -6.57
C LEU A 95 17.19 -13.54 -5.34
N VAL A 96 17.24 -12.39 -4.64
CA VAL A 96 18.27 -12.10 -3.63
C VAL A 96 17.68 -11.97 -2.22
N HIS A 97 16.36 -11.99 -2.06
CA HIS A 97 15.67 -11.73 -0.77
C HIS A 97 16.13 -10.41 -0.12
N ASP A 98 16.36 -9.40 -0.97
CA ASP A 98 16.84 -8.08 -0.59
C ASP A 98 15.70 -7.17 -0.09
N ASP A 99 16.02 -5.95 0.31
CA ASP A 99 15.14 -5.04 1.03
C ASP A 99 13.77 -4.81 0.35
N LEU A 100 12.69 -5.01 1.14
CA LEU A 100 11.30 -4.87 0.70
C LEU A 100 10.95 -3.41 0.34
N ASP A 101 11.67 -2.45 0.93
CA ASP A 101 11.39 -1.01 0.80
C ASP A 101 11.56 -0.51 -0.64
N ASP A 102 12.53 -1.02 -1.39
CA ASP A 102 12.75 -0.62 -2.78
C ASP A 102 11.66 -1.16 -3.72
N ARG A 103 11.02 -2.28 -3.35
CA ARG A 103 9.92 -2.89 -4.11
C ARG A 103 8.61 -2.14 -3.92
N ASP A 104 8.28 -1.78 -2.68
CA ASP A 104 7.05 -1.05 -2.36
C ASP A 104 7.13 0.44 -2.72
N ARG A 105 8.31 0.91 -3.17
CA ARG A 105 8.50 2.27 -3.63
C ARG A 105 7.72 2.57 -4.91
N THR A 106 6.93 3.63 -4.82
CA THR A 106 6.22 4.20 -5.97
C THR A 106 6.95 5.46 -6.44
N PHE A 107 7.14 5.59 -7.75
CA PHE A 107 7.86 6.69 -8.38
C PHE A 107 6.92 7.56 -9.23
N SER A 108 7.24 8.85 -9.37
CA SER A 108 6.76 9.65 -10.52
C SER A 108 7.42 9.16 -11.81
N THR A 109 6.94 9.58 -12.99
CA THR A 109 7.58 9.17 -14.25
C THR A 109 9.05 9.58 -14.29
N ARG A 110 9.37 10.83 -13.89
CA ARG A 110 10.76 11.31 -13.81
C ARG A 110 11.58 10.56 -12.77
N GLY A 111 10.99 10.29 -11.60
CA GLY A 111 11.63 9.53 -10.54
C GLY A 111 11.96 8.10 -10.98
N PHE A 112 11.06 7.47 -11.73
CA PHE A 112 11.27 6.15 -12.29
C PHE A 112 12.44 6.14 -13.27
N LEU A 113 12.53 7.10 -14.20
CA LEU A 113 13.64 7.17 -15.15
C LEU A 113 14.99 7.35 -14.44
N SER A 114 15.03 8.19 -13.39
CA SER A 114 16.23 8.32 -12.55
C SER A 114 16.58 7.00 -11.86
N HIS A 115 15.60 6.31 -11.28
CA HIS A 115 15.80 4.99 -10.68
C HIS A 115 16.26 3.94 -11.70
N PHE A 116 15.64 3.91 -12.88
CA PHE A 116 15.91 2.96 -13.96
C PHE A 116 17.37 2.98 -14.39
N SER A 117 18.00 4.16 -14.43
CA SER A 117 19.44 4.31 -14.74
C SER A 117 20.37 3.53 -13.80
N ARG A 118 19.88 3.15 -12.60
CA ARG A 118 20.63 2.42 -11.57
C ARG A 118 20.11 1.00 -11.32
N CYS A 119 18.97 0.63 -11.89
CA CYS A 119 18.34 -0.67 -11.65
C CYS A 119 18.73 -1.67 -12.75
N VAL A 120 19.79 -2.44 -12.51
CA VAL A 120 20.32 -3.45 -13.47
C VAL A 120 19.23 -4.43 -13.90
N GLN A 121 18.42 -4.93 -12.96
CA GLN A 121 17.35 -5.88 -13.26
C GLN A 121 16.26 -5.29 -14.16
N ALA A 122 15.92 -4.01 -13.98
CA ALA A 122 14.95 -3.35 -14.85
C ALA A 122 15.52 -3.13 -16.25
N GLN A 123 16.81 -2.80 -16.36
CA GLN A 123 17.49 -2.64 -17.64
C GLN A 123 17.57 -3.97 -18.40
N HIS A 124 17.85 -5.07 -17.70
CA HIS A 124 17.84 -6.41 -18.29
C HIS A 124 16.46 -6.77 -18.84
N LEU A 125 15.39 -6.63 -18.04
CA LEU A 125 14.02 -6.87 -18.50
C LEU A 125 13.63 -5.99 -19.70
N TRP A 126 14.07 -4.73 -19.71
CA TRP A 126 13.83 -3.81 -20.82
C TRP A 126 14.54 -4.26 -22.11
N ALA A 127 15.78 -4.72 -22.01
CA ALA A 127 16.54 -5.24 -23.15
C ALA A 127 15.95 -6.57 -23.65
N GLU A 128 15.61 -7.49 -22.75
CA GLU A 128 14.98 -8.77 -23.09
C GLU A 128 13.61 -8.59 -23.73
N SER A 129 12.87 -7.54 -23.37
CA SER A 129 11.58 -7.22 -24.00
C SER A 129 11.70 -6.46 -25.32
N GLU A 130 12.93 -6.24 -25.83
CA GLU A 130 13.20 -5.40 -27.00
C GLU A 130 12.54 -4.02 -26.87
N GLY A 131 12.72 -3.40 -25.71
CA GLY A 131 12.09 -2.13 -25.38
C GLY A 131 10.58 -2.23 -25.18
N GLY A 132 10.10 -3.34 -24.62
CA GLY A 132 8.67 -3.59 -24.37
C GLY A 132 7.86 -4.03 -25.59
N THR A 133 8.50 -4.41 -26.70
CA THR A 133 7.81 -4.86 -27.92
C THR A 133 7.50 -6.35 -27.91
N ARG A 134 8.15 -7.15 -27.07
CA ARG A 134 7.83 -8.56 -26.86
C ARG A 134 7.62 -8.91 -25.38
N PRO A 135 6.80 -9.94 -25.09
CA PRO A 135 6.67 -10.44 -23.73
C PRO A 135 8.00 -11.04 -23.24
N VAL A 136 8.23 -10.91 -21.93
CA VAL A 136 9.36 -11.53 -21.22
C VAL A 136 8.82 -12.36 -20.07
N ASN A 137 9.66 -13.22 -19.51
CA ASN A 137 9.32 -13.92 -18.29
C ASN A 137 9.30 -12.89 -17.13
N GLU A 138 8.11 -12.57 -16.65
CA GLU A 138 7.94 -11.56 -15.61
C GLU A 138 8.16 -12.16 -14.21
N PRO A 139 8.66 -11.38 -13.24
CA PRO A 139 8.68 -11.82 -11.86
C PRO A 139 7.28 -12.22 -11.38
N GLU A 140 7.23 -13.22 -10.51
CA GLU A 140 6.03 -13.98 -10.21
C GLU A 140 4.92 -13.10 -9.63
N LEU A 141 5.28 -12.17 -8.75
CA LEU A 141 4.30 -11.24 -8.18
C LEU A 141 3.65 -10.36 -9.26
N THR A 142 4.41 -9.97 -10.28
CA THR A 142 3.87 -9.14 -11.37
C THR A 142 2.99 -9.96 -12.31
N ARG A 143 3.41 -11.20 -12.61
CA ARG A 143 2.62 -12.18 -13.37
C ARG A 143 1.26 -12.45 -12.71
N ARG A 144 1.19 -12.45 -11.37
CA ARG A 144 -0.04 -12.55 -10.56
C ARG A 144 -0.72 -11.22 -10.26
N CYS A 145 -0.37 -10.14 -10.96
CA CYS A 145 -0.96 -8.81 -10.79
C CYS A 145 -0.86 -8.23 -9.35
N GLY A 146 0.16 -8.61 -8.58
CA GLY A 146 0.37 -8.15 -7.21
C GLY A 146 -0.29 -9.00 -6.12
N TYR A 147 -0.89 -10.15 -6.49
CA TYR A 147 -1.57 -11.05 -5.57
C TYR A 147 -0.75 -12.31 -5.31
N PHE A 148 -0.82 -12.87 -4.10
CA PHE A 148 -0.12 -14.11 -3.77
C PHE A 148 -0.90 -15.37 -4.15
N LYS A 149 -2.24 -15.31 -4.12
CA LYS A 149 -3.13 -16.47 -4.33
C LYS A 149 -3.79 -16.50 -5.70
N GLN A 150 -3.66 -15.44 -6.50
CA GLN A 150 -4.22 -15.41 -7.85
C GLN A 150 -3.29 -16.17 -8.81
N LEU A 151 -3.88 -16.95 -9.72
CA LEU A 151 -3.14 -17.57 -10.84
C LEU A 151 -2.57 -16.46 -11.73
N GLY A 152 -1.42 -16.73 -12.35
CA GLY A 152 -0.85 -15.83 -13.35
C GLY A 152 -1.82 -15.56 -14.51
N SER A 153 -1.59 -14.48 -15.27
CA SER A 153 -2.39 -14.17 -16.47
C SER A 153 -2.34 -15.25 -17.56
N ASP A 154 -1.46 -16.22 -17.42
CA ASP A 154 -1.30 -17.44 -18.23
C ASP A 154 -2.07 -18.66 -17.70
N GLY A 155 -2.84 -18.50 -16.61
CA GLY A 155 -3.64 -19.57 -16.00
C GLY A 155 -2.82 -20.61 -15.22
N LEU A 156 -1.52 -20.37 -15.04
CA LEU A 156 -0.62 -21.26 -14.30
C LEU A 156 -0.51 -20.79 -12.82
N PRO A 157 -0.31 -21.74 -11.87
CA PRO A 157 -0.15 -21.42 -10.44
C PRO A 157 0.93 -20.40 -10.13
#